data_AF-A0AA37VCZ6-F1
#
_entry.id   AF-A0AA37VCZ6-F1
#
_cell.length_a   1.000
_cell.length_b   1.000
_cell.length_c   1.000
_cell.angle_alpha   90.00
_cell.angle_beta   90.00
_cell.angle_gamma   90.00
#
_symmetry.space_group_name_H-M   'P 1'
#
loop_
_entity.id
_entity.type
_entity.pdbx_description
1 polymer ?
#
loop_
_entity_poly.entity_id
_entity_poly.type
_entity_poly.pdbx_seq_one_letter_code
_entity_poly.pdbx_strand_id
1 'polypeptide(L)'
;MGGAAPAASAAPASRGPRRRDAQTQASPSPTDSRRDLHREAFWHAYGGQCAYQGDTLGGGPRSMAFEIDHVIPQELGRRPDELRAVRHRFNLPETFDLESFENRVPTTRRFNNAKGNRTTGVWEAVIRHGLDVAAAHAARVQEQVQQLILQDREERARRVARLHHAPPGRPFSARMPWPIRTDLLGEDHVRVWLEDVYLDCFLPSPQRFRGSALLLVAAAGMGEYQSTFDHGDVVETVLAGRETPLDRGRRPLLLAQGAGPVTLRLPSAWLQIRRDHAARVCAALDTVAHRYVRAMRRLELDVLHSAGAAVGAAGTCRLLTVQRSLWRAINAFAEAGEEQRGPAGETWTVMGSRGFGVFTSAGHAPRALRARVAPEAGGSVLDATDDPDVHLCWHPPEHDRASLEDDLRAGHVWTVAETQAWLRDTLIPHVMRWADARELFVQRESMHKAPRLPWHRSRVVPITVRRSPHVSQPTPTLPPRWESIRDDFEQLAACVPTLSEPAEWSRDVDPAAVGRLRALLAGWVTRGWIPRTAEPSFLHALGAPDLSRAGLTLAGTAPAAASATARQVFAALHAVTRGAAAGADVTSARAARELADALAPFYARWWESHLRARVWTDGRR
;
A
#
# COMPACT_ATOMS: atom_id res chain seq x y z
N MET A 1 76.46 -38.18 -8.42
CA MET A 1 75.68 -37.52 -7.36
C MET A 1 74.50 -36.83 -8.01
N GLY A 2 73.32 -37.40 -7.89
CA GLY A 2 72.07 -36.87 -8.46
C GLY A 2 70.92 -37.60 -7.80
N GLY A 3 70.25 -36.92 -6.87
CA GLY A 3 69.11 -37.45 -6.12
C GLY A 3 67.95 -36.47 -6.25
N ALA A 4 66.91 -36.90 -6.97
CA ALA A 4 65.63 -36.22 -7.09
C ALA A 4 64.80 -36.44 -5.81
N ALA A 5 64.17 -35.38 -5.31
CA ALA A 5 63.20 -35.43 -4.22
C ALA A 5 61.76 -35.27 -4.77
N PRO A 6 60.73 -35.90 -4.17
CA PRO A 6 59.39 -35.95 -4.73
C PRO A 6 58.49 -34.81 -4.24
N ALA A 7 57.51 -34.48 -5.10
CA ALA A 7 56.49 -33.46 -4.89
C ALA A 7 55.45 -33.88 -3.84
N ALA A 8 55.12 -32.94 -2.94
CA ALA A 8 54.06 -33.09 -1.95
C ALA A 8 52.69 -32.68 -2.52
N SER A 9 51.71 -33.57 -2.33
CA SER A 9 50.30 -33.44 -2.67
C SER A 9 49.55 -32.56 -1.66
N ALA A 10 48.90 -31.49 -2.12
CA ALA A 10 48.05 -30.64 -1.30
C ALA A 10 46.60 -31.14 -1.28
N ALA A 11 46.05 -31.35 -0.08
CA ALA A 11 44.64 -31.68 0.15
C ALA A 11 43.74 -30.42 0.12
N PRO A 12 42.45 -30.53 -0.29
CA PRO A 12 41.55 -29.38 -0.37
C PRO A 12 40.92 -29.06 0.99
N ALA A 13 40.98 -27.78 1.38
CA ALA A 13 40.35 -27.26 2.60
C ALA A 13 38.81 -27.21 2.46
N SER A 14 38.12 -27.81 3.43
CA SER A 14 36.66 -27.78 3.60
C SER A 14 36.15 -26.37 3.92
N ARG A 15 35.22 -25.87 3.10
CA ARG A 15 34.50 -24.61 3.36
C ARG A 15 33.41 -24.82 4.40
N GLY A 16 33.56 -24.21 5.58
CA GLY A 16 32.51 -24.10 6.59
C GLY A 16 31.37 -23.16 6.19
N PRO A 17 30.20 -23.25 6.84
CA PRO A 17 29.00 -22.52 6.47
C PRO A 17 29.14 -21.01 6.75
N ARG A 18 28.84 -20.19 5.72
CA ARG A 18 28.80 -18.74 5.81
C ARG A 18 27.67 -18.31 6.77
N ARG A 19 28.05 -17.64 7.86
CA ARG A 19 27.14 -16.86 8.70
C ARG A 19 26.41 -15.84 7.82
N ARG A 20 25.08 -15.88 7.86
CA ARG A 20 24.22 -14.84 7.30
C ARG A 20 24.16 -13.71 8.31
N ASP A 21 24.78 -12.58 7.97
CA ASP A 21 24.59 -11.35 8.72
C ASP A 21 23.18 -10.82 8.46
N ALA A 22 22.44 -10.63 9.55
CA ALA A 22 21.09 -10.08 9.55
C ALA A 22 21.15 -8.59 9.19
N GLN A 23 20.43 -8.24 8.13
CA GLN A 23 20.33 -6.88 7.61
C GLN A 23 19.25 -6.13 8.42
N THR A 24 19.71 -5.28 9.34
CA THR A 24 18.88 -4.38 10.15
C THR A 24 18.20 -3.34 9.25
N GLN A 25 16.87 -3.28 9.25
CA GLN A 25 16.13 -2.20 8.59
C GLN A 25 16.27 -0.91 9.41
N ALA A 26 16.61 0.19 8.74
CA ALA A 26 17.12 1.41 9.36
C ALA A 26 16.00 2.42 9.69
N SER A 27 16.04 2.97 10.92
CA SER A 27 15.53 4.32 11.23
C SER A 27 16.08 5.34 10.21
N PRO A 28 15.47 6.53 10.00
CA PRO A 28 16.04 7.55 9.12
C PRO A 28 17.52 7.70 9.44
N SER A 29 18.33 7.38 8.44
CA SER A 29 19.75 7.22 8.67
C SER A 29 20.30 8.54 9.23
N PRO A 30 21.38 8.55 10.03
CA PRO A 30 22.06 9.78 10.42
C PRO A 30 22.40 10.72 9.25
N THR A 31 22.32 10.21 8.01
CA THR A 31 22.52 10.97 6.78
C THR A 31 21.30 11.82 6.37
N ASP A 32 20.08 11.42 6.70
CA ASP A 32 18.87 12.18 6.33
C ASP A 32 18.74 13.47 7.14
N SER A 33 18.98 13.42 8.46
CA SER A 33 19.01 14.63 9.28
C SER A 33 20.14 15.58 8.84
N ARG A 34 21.29 15.04 8.41
CA ARG A 34 22.40 15.87 7.91
C ARG A 34 22.07 16.54 6.58
N ARG A 35 21.35 15.86 5.68
CA ARG A 35 20.88 16.45 4.42
C ARG A 35 19.93 17.62 4.67
N ASP A 36 19.05 17.51 5.67
CA ASP A 36 18.12 18.58 6.02
C ASP A 36 18.86 19.82 6.55
N LEU A 37 19.86 19.63 7.43
CA LEU A 37 20.67 20.74 7.95
C LEU A 37 21.50 21.43 6.85
N HIS A 38 22.02 20.68 5.88
CA HIS A 38 22.76 21.27 4.76
C HIS A 38 21.84 22.17 3.92
N ARG A 39 20.62 21.70 3.59
CA ARG A 39 19.66 22.50 2.82
C ARG A 39 19.28 23.78 3.53
N GLU A 40 19.01 23.69 4.84
CA GLU A 40 18.72 24.84 5.69
C GLU A 40 19.89 25.83 5.70
N ALA A 41 21.13 25.36 5.84
CA ALA A 41 22.33 26.20 5.78
C ALA A 41 22.46 26.96 4.45
N PHE A 42 22.24 26.28 3.32
CA PHE A 42 22.26 26.93 2.01
C PHE A 42 21.12 27.95 1.86
N TRP A 43 19.92 27.64 2.33
CA TRP A 43 18.81 28.58 2.29
C TRP A 43 19.14 29.86 3.06
N HIS A 44 19.67 29.76 4.29
CA HIS A 44 20.05 30.92 5.09
C HIS A 44 21.21 31.70 4.49
N ALA A 45 22.25 31.01 4.01
CA ALA A 45 23.43 31.67 3.45
C ALA A 45 23.08 32.53 2.22
N TYR A 46 22.10 32.08 1.42
CA TYR A 46 21.63 32.74 0.20
C TYR A 46 20.36 33.58 0.40
N GLY A 47 19.93 33.83 1.65
CA GLY A 47 18.75 34.65 1.93
C GLY A 47 17.44 34.09 1.34
N GLY A 48 17.37 32.77 1.17
CA GLY A 48 16.22 32.09 0.57
C GLY A 48 16.03 32.37 -0.91
N GLN A 49 17.09 32.73 -1.65
CA GLN A 49 17.04 33.02 -3.08
C GLN A 49 17.76 31.96 -3.94
N CYS A 50 17.27 31.78 -5.16
CA CYS A 50 17.92 30.98 -6.19
C CYS A 50 19.21 31.66 -6.64
N ALA A 51 20.35 30.98 -6.56
CA ALA A 51 21.65 31.58 -6.89
C ALA A 51 21.77 32.03 -8.36
N TYR A 52 21.08 31.34 -9.27
CA TYR A 52 21.16 31.64 -10.70
C TYR A 52 20.21 32.75 -11.15
N GLN A 53 19.03 32.84 -10.52
CA GLN A 53 17.93 33.70 -11.00
C GLN A 53 17.57 34.84 -10.04
N GLY A 54 17.95 34.74 -8.76
CA GLY A 54 17.52 35.66 -7.71
C GLY A 54 16.10 35.42 -7.19
N ASP A 55 15.31 34.56 -7.84
CA ASP A 55 13.95 34.23 -7.43
C ASP A 55 13.89 33.62 -6.01
N THR A 56 12.86 33.95 -5.25
CA THR A 56 12.62 33.37 -3.91
C THR A 56 12.39 31.86 -3.98
N LEU A 57 13.08 31.11 -3.12
CA LEU A 57 12.90 29.68 -2.93
C LEU A 57 11.69 29.41 -2.03
N GLY A 58 10.64 28.82 -2.59
CA GLY A 58 9.38 28.58 -1.88
C GLY A 58 9.47 27.55 -0.74
N GLY A 59 8.57 27.70 0.25
CA GLY A 59 8.32 26.72 1.32
C GLY A 59 9.29 26.74 2.51
N GLY A 60 10.28 27.64 2.53
CA GLY A 60 11.21 27.80 3.65
C GLY A 60 12.44 26.86 3.65
N PRO A 61 13.28 26.91 4.70
CA PRO A 61 14.63 26.32 4.71
C PRO A 61 14.69 24.80 4.57
N ARG A 62 13.66 24.08 5.01
CA ARG A 62 13.57 22.61 4.90
C ARG A 62 12.63 22.14 3.79
N SER A 63 12.17 23.06 2.95
CA SER A 63 11.27 22.75 1.85
C SER A 63 11.93 21.88 0.81
N MET A 64 11.17 20.94 0.26
CA MET A 64 11.55 20.14 -0.91
C MET A 64 11.36 20.90 -2.24
N ALA A 65 10.99 22.18 -2.21
CA ALA A 65 10.71 22.98 -3.41
C ALA A 65 11.97 23.49 -4.13
N PHE A 66 13.12 23.55 -3.46
CA PHE A 66 14.41 23.88 -4.07
C PHE A 66 15.36 22.69 -4.08
N GLU A 67 16.50 22.78 -4.76
CA GLU A 67 17.53 21.74 -4.80
C GLU A 67 18.91 22.38 -4.59
N ILE A 68 19.86 21.62 -4.06
CA ILE A 68 21.27 22.03 -4.02
C ILE A 68 21.91 21.48 -5.28
N ASP A 69 22.18 22.35 -6.24
CA ASP A 69 22.80 22.00 -7.51
C ASP A 69 24.32 22.03 -7.39
N HIS A 70 24.98 21.11 -8.10
CA HIS A 70 26.41 21.15 -8.33
C HIS A 70 26.68 21.97 -9.59
N VAL A 71 27.30 23.15 -9.44
CA VAL A 71 27.52 24.07 -10.57
C VAL A 71 28.29 23.35 -11.69
N ILE A 72 29.37 22.66 -11.34
CA ILE A 72 30.03 21.65 -12.16
C ILE A 72 29.47 20.26 -11.79
N PRO A 73 28.89 19.50 -12.75
CA PRO A 73 28.27 18.21 -12.47
C PRO A 73 29.21 17.19 -11.81
N GLN A 74 28.73 16.54 -10.76
CA GLN A 74 29.48 15.53 -10.00
C GLN A 74 29.91 14.34 -10.88
N GLU A 75 29.14 14.01 -11.92
CA GLU A 75 29.42 12.89 -12.83
C GLU A 75 30.71 13.09 -13.64
N LEU A 76 31.22 14.32 -13.77
CA LEU A 76 32.52 14.57 -14.38
C LEU A 76 33.67 13.94 -13.57
N GLY A 77 33.49 13.67 -12.27
CA GLY A 77 34.46 12.93 -11.46
C GLY A 77 34.74 11.51 -11.99
N ARG A 78 33.82 10.93 -12.76
CA ARG A 78 34.01 9.62 -13.42
C ARG A 78 34.71 9.72 -14.79
N ARG A 79 34.97 10.94 -15.27
CA ARG A 79 35.51 11.23 -16.61
C ARG A 79 36.66 12.25 -16.47
N PRO A 80 37.83 11.81 -15.99
CA PRO A 80 38.91 12.71 -15.53
C PRO A 80 39.44 13.63 -16.63
N ASP A 81 39.50 13.18 -17.89
CA ASP A 81 39.94 14.01 -19.00
C ASP A 81 38.94 15.12 -19.33
N GLU A 82 37.63 14.82 -19.29
CA GLU A 82 36.59 15.85 -19.43
C GLU A 82 36.61 16.83 -18.26
N LEU A 83 36.80 16.35 -17.03
CA LEU A 83 36.93 17.21 -15.86
C LEU A 83 38.15 18.13 -15.96
N ARG A 84 39.28 17.64 -16.46
CA ARG A 84 40.49 18.44 -16.71
C ARG A 84 40.19 19.56 -17.72
N ALA A 85 39.50 19.25 -18.81
CA ALA A 85 39.10 20.23 -19.82
C ALA A 85 38.13 21.29 -19.25
N VAL A 86 37.17 20.88 -18.42
CA VAL A 86 36.22 21.78 -17.74
C VAL A 86 36.95 22.69 -16.75
N ARG A 87 37.86 22.14 -15.93
CA ARG A 87 38.66 22.95 -14.98
C ARG A 87 39.47 24.01 -15.70
N HIS A 88 40.16 23.63 -16.78
CA HIS A 88 40.90 24.60 -17.59
C HIS A 88 39.98 25.67 -18.19
N ARG A 89 38.81 25.29 -18.71
CA ARG A 89 37.85 26.22 -19.33
C ARG A 89 37.31 27.28 -18.36
N PHE A 90 37.05 26.88 -17.11
CA PHE A 90 36.53 27.76 -16.06
C PHE A 90 37.62 28.30 -15.13
N ASN A 91 38.90 28.12 -15.47
CA ASN A 91 40.04 28.58 -14.67
C ASN A 91 40.01 28.09 -13.21
N LEU A 92 39.61 26.84 -13.01
CA LEU A 92 39.52 26.18 -11.71
C LEU A 92 40.85 25.50 -11.36
N PRO A 93 41.25 25.47 -10.07
CA PRO A 93 42.47 24.79 -9.65
C PRO A 93 42.38 23.28 -9.89
N GLU A 94 43.53 22.62 -10.09
CA GLU A 94 43.58 21.16 -10.24
C GLU A 94 43.05 20.42 -9.01
N THR A 95 43.09 21.06 -7.84
CA THR A 95 42.58 20.57 -6.57
C THR A 95 41.10 20.91 -6.32
N PHE A 96 40.38 21.48 -7.30
CA PHE A 96 38.97 21.84 -7.14
C PHE A 96 38.11 20.62 -6.82
N ASP A 97 37.53 20.59 -5.63
CA ASP A 97 36.70 19.50 -5.15
C ASP A 97 35.24 19.68 -5.64
N LEU A 98 34.71 18.67 -6.32
CA LEU A 98 33.34 18.71 -6.84
C LEU A 98 32.29 18.69 -5.71
N GLU A 99 32.66 18.21 -4.51
CA GLU A 99 31.79 18.18 -3.33
C GLU A 99 31.88 19.43 -2.46
N SER A 100 32.73 20.39 -2.83
CA SER A 100 33.00 21.57 -2.02
C SER A 100 31.82 22.55 -2.03
N PHE A 101 31.79 23.47 -1.05
CA PHE A 101 30.74 24.49 -0.99
C PHE A 101 30.87 25.51 -2.13
N GLU A 102 32.07 25.69 -2.67
CA GLU A 102 32.38 26.52 -3.85
C GLU A 102 31.83 25.92 -5.16
N ASN A 103 31.38 24.67 -5.15
CA ASN A 103 30.72 24.04 -6.30
C ASN A 103 29.21 23.83 -6.10
N ARG A 104 28.62 24.37 -5.02
CA ARG A 104 27.23 24.08 -4.67
C ARG A 104 26.41 25.34 -4.46
N VAL A 105 25.20 25.35 -5.01
CA VAL A 105 24.29 26.50 -4.92
C VAL A 105 22.84 26.03 -4.71
N PRO A 106 22.00 26.78 -3.98
CA PRO A 106 20.58 26.50 -3.93
C PRO A 106 19.90 27.06 -5.19
N THR A 107 19.02 26.26 -5.79
CA THR A 107 18.31 26.63 -7.02
C THR A 107 16.88 26.09 -7.05
N THR A 108 16.04 26.67 -7.89
CA THR A 108 14.71 26.11 -8.16
C THR A 108 14.86 24.77 -8.89
N ARG A 109 13.99 23.79 -8.60
CA ARG A 109 13.98 22.50 -9.30
C ARG A 109 13.85 22.67 -10.82
N ARG A 110 13.05 23.65 -11.27
CA ARG A 110 12.87 23.97 -12.69
C ARG A 110 14.20 24.34 -13.34
N PHE A 111 14.98 25.23 -12.70
CA PHE A 111 16.26 25.65 -13.24
C PHE A 111 17.30 24.52 -13.17
N ASN A 112 17.35 23.75 -12.08
CA ASN A 112 18.24 22.60 -11.95
C ASN A 112 18.02 21.60 -13.09
N ASN A 113 16.76 21.23 -13.36
CA ASN A 113 16.38 20.33 -14.45
C ASN A 113 16.73 20.92 -15.83
N ALA A 114 16.53 22.24 -15.98
CA ALA A 114 16.89 22.92 -17.21
C ALA A 114 18.41 22.95 -17.42
N LYS A 115 19.24 23.15 -16.39
CA LYS A 115 20.70 23.07 -16.53
C LYS A 115 21.14 21.63 -16.84
N GLY A 116 20.72 20.67 -16.00
CA GLY A 116 21.13 19.26 -16.08
C GLY A 116 22.65 19.12 -16.00
N ASN A 117 23.20 18.12 -16.71
CA ASN A 117 24.64 17.84 -16.72
C ASN A 117 25.42 18.62 -17.81
N ARG A 118 24.89 19.76 -18.26
CA ARG A 118 25.47 20.55 -19.35
C ARG A 118 26.56 21.49 -18.84
N THR A 119 27.71 21.52 -19.51
CA THR A 119 28.83 22.40 -19.18
C THR A 119 29.28 23.31 -20.32
N THR A 120 28.56 23.30 -21.45
CA THR A 120 28.97 23.97 -22.70
C THR A 120 27.86 24.83 -23.30
N GLY A 121 28.23 25.73 -24.22
CA GLY A 121 27.28 26.53 -24.99
C GLY A 121 26.60 27.60 -24.14
N VAL A 122 25.28 27.72 -24.24
CA VAL A 122 24.49 28.75 -23.52
C VAL A 122 24.63 28.68 -21.99
N TRP A 123 25.06 27.53 -21.45
CA TRP A 123 25.21 27.33 -20.01
C TRP A 123 26.57 27.80 -19.46
N GLU A 124 27.55 28.14 -20.30
CA GLU A 124 28.87 28.55 -19.81
C GLU A 124 28.83 29.83 -18.99
N ALA A 125 28.04 30.82 -19.41
CA ALA A 125 27.85 32.07 -18.66
C ALA A 125 27.17 31.81 -17.31
N VAL A 126 26.15 30.93 -17.30
CA VAL A 126 25.44 30.51 -16.09
C VAL A 126 26.38 29.80 -15.11
N ILE A 127 27.28 28.95 -15.62
CA ILE A 127 28.26 28.23 -14.80
C ILE A 127 29.29 29.18 -14.20
N ARG A 128 29.81 30.13 -14.98
CA ARG A 128 30.73 31.17 -14.46
C ARG A 128 30.07 31.93 -13.32
N HIS A 129 28.87 32.47 -13.56
CA HIS A 129 28.08 33.14 -12.53
C HIS A 129 27.83 32.26 -11.31
N GLY A 130 27.45 30.99 -11.52
CA GLY A 130 27.22 30.03 -10.44
C GLY A 130 28.47 29.78 -9.59
N LEU A 131 29.64 29.65 -10.22
CA LEU A 131 30.92 29.46 -9.53
C LEU A 131 31.30 30.71 -8.72
N ASP A 132 31.14 31.90 -9.29
CA ASP A 132 31.42 33.16 -8.61
C ASP A 132 30.53 33.34 -7.38
N VAL A 133 29.23 33.10 -7.52
CA VAL A 133 28.27 33.19 -6.42
C VAL A 133 28.52 32.10 -5.36
N ALA A 134 28.83 30.87 -5.78
CA ALA A 134 29.15 29.78 -4.86
C ALA A 134 30.38 30.09 -4.02
N ALA A 135 31.47 30.54 -4.66
CA ALA A 135 32.68 30.96 -3.97
C ALA A 135 32.42 32.09 -2.97
N ALA A 136 31.59 33.09 -3.34
CA ALA A 136 31.24 34.20 -2.46
C ALA A 136 30.44 33.78 -1.21
N HIS A 137 29.72 32.65 -1.26
CA HIS A 137 28.87 32.18 -0.16
C HIS A 137 29.42 30.97 0.60
N ALA A 138 30.47 30.31 0.10
CA ALA A 138 30.99 29.06 0.65
C ALA A 138 31.30 29.14 2.15
N ALA A 139 32.02 30.19 2.58
CA ALA A 139 32.35 30.40 3.99
C ALA A 139 31.11 30.56 4.88
N ARG A 140 30.09 31.29 4.40
CA ARG A 140 28.83 31.48 5.13
C ARG A 140 28.03 30.18 5.22
N VAL A 141 27.97 29.39 4.15
CA VAL A 141 27.32 28.06 4.16
C VAL A 141 28.00 27.17 5.19
N GLN A 142 29.34 27.11 5.18
CA GLN A 142 30.11 26.31 6.12
C GLN A 142 29.82 26.71 7.57
N GLU A 143 29.81 28.01 7.87
CA GLU A 143 29.47 28.53 9.20
C GLU A 143 28.04 28.11 9.61
N GLN A 144 27.06 28.27 8.72
CA GLN A 144 25.67 27.89 8.99
C GLN A 144 25.51 26.39 9.26
N VAL A 145 26.21 25.53 8.50
CA VAL A 145 26.22 24.08 8.75
C VAL A 145 26.76 23.77 10.15
N GLN A 146 27.86 24.40 10.57
CA GLN A 146 28.42 24.18 11.90
C GLN A 146 27.49 24.66 13.02
N GLN A 147 26.88 25.84 12.86
CA GLN A 147 25.90 26.37 13.81
C GLN A 147 24.70 25.44 13.97
N LEU A 148 24.12 24.96 12.86
CA LEU A 148 22.98 24.05 12.86
C LEU A 148 23.33 22.67 13.46
N ILE A 149 24.54 22.15 13.22
CA ILE A 149 25.01 20.92 13.86
C ILE A 149 25.14 21.10 15.38
N LEU A 150 25.66 22.23 15.85
CA LEU A 150 25.75 22.53 17.28
C LEU A 150 24.35 22.65 17.90
N GLN A 151 23.43 23.35 17.25
CA GLN A 151 22.05 23.46 17.70
C GLN A 151 21.33 22.11 17.76
N ASP A 152 21.46 21.25 16.74
CA ASP A 152 20.89 19.89 16.75
C ASP A 152 21.51 19.05 17.88
N ARG A 153 22.82 19.16 18.12
CA ARG A 153 23.48 18.50 19.26
C ARG A 153 22.96 19.01 20.60
N GLU A 154 22.82 20.32 20.76
CA GLU A 154 22.25 20.92 21.98
C GLU A 154 20.80 20.52 22.18
N GLU A 155 19.97 20.49 21.14
CA GLU A 155 18.57 20.10 21.24
C GLU A 155 18.45 18.61 21.59
N ARG A 156 19.27 17.75 20.99
CA ARG A 156 19.39 16.33 21.35
C ARG A 156 19.86 16.18 22.79
N ALA A 157 20.89 16.91 23.21
CA ALA A 157 21.38 16.90 24.59
C ALA A 157 20.30 17.39 25.55
N ARG A 158 19.54 18.44 25.24
CA ARG A 158 18.39 18.91 26.03
C ARG A 158 17.26 17.90 26.04
N ARG A 159 17.01 17.18 24.94
CA ARG A 159 16.00 16.11 24.87
C ARG A 159 16.39 14.94 25.76
N VAL A 160 17.64 14.50 25.68
CA VAL A 160 18.24 13.48 26.55
C VAL A 160 18.24 13.95 28.00
N ALA A 161 18.63 15.18 28.28
CA ALA A 161 18.60 15.79 29.59
C ALA A 161 17.15 15.96 30.10
N ARG A 162 16.14 16.22 29.27
CA ARG A 162 14.72 16.18 29.68
C ARG A 162 14.26 14.77 30.02
N LEU A 163 14.79 13.76 29.32
CA LEU A 163 14.55 12.35 29.66
C LEU A 163 15.26 11.96 30.98
N HIS A 164 16.43 12.54 31.29
CA HIS A 164 17.19 12.25 32.52
C HIS A 164 16.86 13.16 33.72
N HIS A 165 16.49 14.42 33.49
CA HIS A 165 16.04 15.42 34.47
C HIS A 165 14.51 15.46 34.59
N ALA A 166 13.80 14.54 33.95
CA ALA A 166 12.59 14.04 34.58
C ALA A 166 13.01 13.71 36.03
N PRO A 167 12.50 14.46 37.03
CA PRO A 167 13.06 14.46 38.40
C PRO A 167 13.24 13.01 38.80
N PRO A 168 14.45 12.57 39.23
CA PRO A 168 14.86 11.16 39.30
C PRO A 168 13.66 10.40 39.77
N GLY A 169 12.98 9.84 38.77
CA GLY A 169 11.69 9.27 39.01
C GLY A 169 12.01 8.20 40.02
N ARG A 170 11.27 8.18 41.13
CA ARG A 170 10.88 6.87 41.62
C ARG A 170 10.57 6.05 40.35
N PRO A 171 11.22 4.90 40.11
CA PRO A 171 11.08 4.16 38.85
C PRO A 171 9.59 4.11 38.48
N PHE A 172 9.23 4.09 37.21
CA PHE A 172 7.82 4.08 36.79
C PHE A 172 7.00 3.03 37.59
N SER A 173 7.65 1.92 37.96
CA SER A 173 7.15 0.88 38.88
C SER A 173 6.90 1.32 40.34
N ALA A 174 7.64 2.28 40.87
CA ALA A 174 7.50 2.82 42.23
C ALA A 174 6.50 3.98 42.33
N ARG A 175 5.90 4.43 41.21
CA ARG A 175 4.99 5.58 41.25
C ARG A 175 3.52 5.26 41.34
N MET A 176 2.99 4.18 40.76
CA MET A 176 1.58 3.84 40.98
C MET A 176 1.27 2.38 40.60
N PRO A 177 0.59 1.61 41.47
CA PRO A 177 -0.23 0.50 41.02
C PRO A 177 -1.41 1.11 40.26
N TRP A 178 -1.21 1.45 38.99
CA TRP A 178 -2.35 1.82 38.15
C TRP A 178 -3.22 0.57 38.01
N PRO A 179 -4.55 0.67 38.22
CA PRO A 179 -5.45 -0.41 37.86
C PRO A 179 -5.26 -0.74 36.38
N ILE A 180 -5.50 -2.00 36.01
CA ILE A 180 -5.60 -2.43 34.60
C ILE A 180 -6.48 -1.42 33.86
N ARG A 181 -5.89 -0.66 32.95
CA ARG A 181 -6.56 0.46 32.30
C ARG A 181 -6.26 0.44 30.81
N THR A 182 -7.30 0.64 30.02
CA THR A 182 -7.20 0.93 28.60
C THR A 182 -7.81 2.30 28.40
N ASP A 183 -6.99 3.29 28.05
CA ASP A 183 -7.49 4.62 27.68
C ASP A 183 -7.50 4.75 26.16
N LEU A 184 -8.62 5.25 25.66
CA LEU A 184 -8.72 5.77 24.30
C LEU A 184 -8.56 7.29 24.41
N LEU A 185 -7.45 7.81 23.91
CA LEU A 185 -7.16 9.24 23.92
C LEU A 185 -7.57 9.84 22.58
N GLY A 186 -8.88 9.87 22.33
CA GLY A 186 -9.43 10.22 21.03
C GLY A 186 -9.65 9.01 20.12
N GLU A 187 -9.84 9.26 18.82
CA GLU A 187 -10.19 8.20 17.85
C GLU A 187 -8.97 7.43 17.33
N ASP A 188 -7.78 8.03 17.37
CA ASP A 188 -6.56 7.54 16.73
C ASP A 188 -5.43 7.25 17.71
N HIS A 189 -5.72 7.15 19.01
CA HIS A 189 -4.70 6.90 20.04
C HIS A 189 -5.24 5.97 21.13
N VAL A 190 -4.53 4.85 21.36
CA VAL A 190 -4.82 3.91 22.43
C VAL A 190 -3.61 3.79 23.36
N ARG A 191 -3.89 3.78 24.66
CA ARG A 191 -2.92 3.44 25.69
C ARG A 191 -3.42 2.27 26.52
N VAL A 192 -2.55 1.30 26.75
CA VAL A 192 -2.83 0.11 27.54
C VAL A 192 -1.81 0.02 28.66
N TRP A 193 -2.28 -0.10 29.90
CA TRP A 193 -1.46 -0.32 31.08
C TRP A 193 -1.88 -1.62 31.76
N LEU A 194 -0.93 -2.54 31.92
CA LEU A 194 -1.08 -3.81 32.61
C LEU A 194 0.10 -4.03 33.56
N GLU A 195 -0.01 -3.55 34.79
CA GLU A 195 1.00 -3.68 35.84
C GLU A 195 2.40 -3.16 35.40
N ASP A 196 3.25 -4.06 34.94
CA ASP A 196 4.63 -3.86 34.49
C ASP A 196 4.76 -3.65 32.97
N VAL A 197 3.65 -3.62 32.24
CA VAL A 197 3.59 -3.40 30.79
C VAL A 197 2.81 -2.13 30.47
N TYR A 198 3.41 -1.25 29.67
CA TYR A 198 2.74 -0.10 29.08
C TYR A 198 2.89 -0.10 27.57
N LEU A 199 1.79 0.12 26.88
CA LEU A 199 1.76 0.24 25.43
C LEU A 199 1.03 1.52 25.03
N ASP A 200 1.71 2.38 24.31
CA ASP A 200 1.18 3.62 23.72
C ASP A 200 1.17 3.48 22.21
N CYS A 201 -0.01 3.49 21.58
CA CYS A 201 -0.13 3.25 20.15
C CYS A 201 -0.99 4.30 19.45
N PHE A 202 -0.36 4.99 18.50
CA PHE A 202 -1.03 5.82 17.50
C PHE A 202 -1.60 4.89 16.42
N LEU A 203 -2.92 4.90 16.28
CA LEU A 203 -3.67 4.12 15.31
C LEU A 203 -3.62 4.80 13.93
N PRO A 204 -3.75 4.02 12.83
CA PRO A 204 -3.95 4.58 11.50
C PRO A 204 -5.23 5.42 11.43
N SER A 205 -5.17 6.58 10.80
CA SER A 205 -6.26 7.54 10.65
C SER A 205 -6.23 8.22 9.27
N PRO A 206 -7.28 8.94 8.84
CA PRO A 206 -7.28 9.73 7.60
C PRO A 206 -6.11 10.72 7.54
N GLN A 207 -5.74 11.29 8.68
CA GLN A 207 -4.63 12.25 8.79
C GLN A 207 -3.27 11.54 8.74
N ARG A 208 -3.23 10.29 9.19
CA ARG A 208 -2.03 9.49 9.31
C ARG A 208 -2.32 8.01 9.02
N PHE A 209 -2.20 7.62 7.76
CA PHE A 209 -2.42 6.23 7.31
C PHE A 209 -1.47 5.18 7.93
N ARG A 210 -0.46 5.61 8.68
CA ARG A 210 0.53 4.77 9.34
C ARG A 210 0.46 4.93 10.84
N GLY A 211 0.09 3.87 11.55
CA GLY A 211 0.20 3.84 13.00
C GLY A 211 1.64 3.63 13.47
N SER A 212 1.85 3.78 14.77
CA SER A 212 3.13 3.50 15.44
C SER A 212 2.85 3.10 16.88
N ALA A 213 3.73 2.32 17.50
CA ALA A 213 3.59 1.92 18.90
C ALA A 213 4.87 2.12 19.70
N LEU A 214 4.72 2.32 20.99
CA LEU A 214 5.75 2.36 22.01
C LEU A 214 5.39 1.32 23.05
N LEU A 215 6.29 0.37 23.31
CA LEU A 215 6.16 -0.63 24.36
C LEU A 215 7.21 -0.34 25.44
N LEU A 216 6.74 -0.23 26.67
CA LEU A 216 7.54 -0.18 27.88
C LEU A 216 7.29 -1.45 28.69
N VAL A 217 8.36 -2.10 29.13
CA VAL A 217 8.31 -3.32 29.94
C VAL A 217 9.24 -3.15 31.13
N ALA A 218 8.69 -3.21 32.34
CA ALA A 218 9.45 -3.14 33.58
C ALA A 218 9.85 -4.55 34.03
N ALA A 219 11.10 -4.95 33.81
CA ALA A 219 11.60 -6.25 34.22
C ALA A 219 12.21 -6.17 35.64
N ALA A 220 11.80 -7.08 36.52
CA ALA A 220 12.33 -7.16 37.88
C ALA A 220 13.86 -7.25 37.86
N GLY A 221 14.53 -6.30 38.54
CA GLY A 221 15.99 -6.25 38.66
C GLY A 221 16.76 -5.68 37.47
N MET A 222 16.12 -5.44 36.31
CA MET A 222 16.78 -4.91 35.12
C MET A 222 16.33 -3.50 34.72
N GLY A 223 15.31 -2.96 35.39
CA GLY A 223 14.76 -1.64 35.10
C GLY A 223 13.72 -1.68 33.98
N GLU A 224 13.52 -0.54 33.34
CA GLU A 224 12.53 -0.34 32.28
C GLU A 224 13.18 -0.47 30.90
N TYR A 225 12.55 -1.26 30.04
CA TYR A 225 12.94 -1.40 28.65
C TYR A 225 11.93 -0.74 27.74
N GLN A 226 12.44 0.01 26.77
CA GLN A 226 11.65 0.74 25.80
C GLN A 226 11.92 0.24 24.39
N SER A 227 10.85 0.01 23.63
CA SER A 227 10.90 -0.25 22.20
C SER A 227 9.85 0.56 21.46
N THR A 228 10.25 1.16 20.34
CA THR A 228 9.35 1.81 19.39
C THR A 228 9.16 0.91 18.17
N PHE A 229 7.94 0.89 17.64
CA PHE A 229 7.55 0.14 16.45
C PHE A 229 6.95 1.12 15.45
N ASP A 230 7.44 1.10 14.21
CA ASP A 230 6.79 1.80 13.12
C ASP A 230 5.54 1.03 12.62
N HIS A 231 4.93 1.48 11.53
CA HIS A 231 3.74 0.81 10.99
C HIS A 231 4.01 -0.63 10.53
N GLY A 232 5.13 -0.85 9.84
CA GLY A 232 5.52 -2.17 9.37
C GLY A 232 5.78 -3.09 10.55
N ASP A 233 6.54 -2.60 11.54
CA ASP A 233 6.79 -3.32 12.77
C ASP A 233 5.50 -3.68 13.51
N VAL A 234 4.55 -2.75 13.65
CA VAL A 234 3.26 -3.05 14.30
C VAL A 234 2.55 -4.19 13.57
N VAL A 235 2.45 -4.12 12.24
CA VAL A 235 1.77 -5.16 11.44
C VAL A 235 2.50 -6.51 11.55
N GLU A 236 3.82 -6.52 11.44
CA GLU A 236 4.62 -7.74 11.40
C GLU A 236 4.92 -8.35 12.78
N THR A 237 4.88 -7.55 13.85
CA THR A 237 5.29 -8.00 15.19
C THR A 237 4.17 -7.93 16.22
N VAL A 238 3.42 -6.83 16.28
CA VAL A 238 2.34 -6.62 17.27
C VAL A 238 1.07 -7.35 16.84
N LEU A 239 0.70 -7.26 15.55
CA LEU A 239 -0.50 -7.92 15.03
C LEU A 239 -0.28 -9.40 14.71
N ALA A 240 0.96 -9.80 14.42
CA ALA A 240 1.30 -11.17 14.06
C ALA A 240 1.15 -12.11 15.27
N GLY A 241 0.32 -13.14 15.11
CA GLY A 241 0.02 -14.06 16.20
C GLY A 241 -0.87 -13.47 17.30
N ARG A 242 -1.60 -12.38 17.02
CA ARG A 242 -2.63 -11.89 17.94
C ARG A 242 -3.57 -13.01 18.38
N GLU A 243 -3.99 -12.97 19.64
CA GLU A 243 -4.87 -13.97 20.28
C GLU A 243 -4.33 -15.41 20.26
N THR A 244 -3.10 -15.65 19.78
CA THR A 244 -2.52 -16.99 19.83
C THR A 244 -2.00 -17.27 21.24
N PRO A 245 -2.30 -18.44 21.82
CA PRO A 245 -1.69 -18.84 23.08
C PRO A 245 -0.16 -18.84 23.02
N LEU A 246 0.48 -18.43 24.12
CA LEU A 246 1.93 -18.23 24.23
C LEU A 246 2.76 -19.49 23.90
N ASP A 247 2.20 -20.66 24.18
CA ASP A 247 2.79 -21.98 23.94
C ASP A 247 2.82 -22.40 22.47
N ARG A 248 2.08 -21.72 21.58
CA ARG A 248 2.05 -22.05 20.14
C ARG A 248 3.20 -21.44 19.34
N GLY A 249 4.03 -20.58 19.94
CA GLY A 249 5.19 -20.00 19.29
C GLY A 249 4.89 -19.15 18.05
N ARG A 250 3.65 -18.61 17.94
CA ARG A 250 3.21 -17.81 16.79
C ARG A 250 3.35 -16.30 16.98
N ARG A 251 3.85 -15.84 18.14
CA ARG A 251 4.04 -14.42 18.47
C ARG A 251 5.50 -14.01 18.22
N PRO A 252 5.81 -13.19 17.20
CA PRO A 252 7.19 -12.88 16.83
C PRO A 252 8.01 -12.15 17.92
N LEU A 253 7.33 -11.46 18.84
CA LEU A 253 7.96 -10.79 19.98
C LEU A 253 8.27 -11.75 21.14
N LEU A 254 7.67 -12.94 21.19
CA LEU A 254 7.75 -13.84 22.35
C LEU A 254 8.15 -15.25 21.92
N LEU A 255 9.34 -15.67 22.34
CA LEU A 255 9.84 -17.02 22.13
C LEU A 255 9.71 -17.81 23.43
N ALA A 256 8.69 -18.67 23.50
CA ALA A 256 8.50 -19.58 24.62
C ALA A 256 9.17 -20.93 24.34
N GLN A 257 9.97 -21.43 25.27
CA GLN A 257 10.54 -22.78 25.24
C GLN A 257 10.04 -23.57 26.45
N GLY A 258 8.99 -24.37 26.24
CA GLY A 258 8.39 -25.19 27.30
C GLY A 258 7.77 -24.35 28.43
N ALA A 259 7.93 -24.81 29.67
CA ALA A 259 7.38 -24.17 30.88
C ALA A 259 8.29 -23.08 31.49
N GLY A 260 9.48 -22.88 30.93
CA GLY A 260 10.49 -21.96 31.45
C GLY A 260 10.20 -20.47 31.21
N PRO A 261 11.20 -19.60 31.46
CA PRO A 261 11.12 -18.18 31.10
C PRO A 261 10.92 -18.00 29.61
N VAL A 262 10.32 -16.87 29.25
CA VAL A 262 10.01 -16.50 27.87
C VAL A 262 10.97 -15.41 27.42
N THR A 263 11.51 -15.56 26.21
CA THR A 263 12.35 -14.52 25.63
C THR A 263 11.47 -13.49 24.92
N LEU A 264 11.42 -12.27 25.46
CA LEU A 264 10.85 -11.10 24.79
C LEU A 264 11.91 -10.49 23.87
N ARG A 265 11.67 -10.56 22.56
CA ARG A 265 12.54 -10.04 21.51
C ARG A 265 12.07 -8.65 21.10
N LEU A 266 12.77 -7.63 21.57
CA LEU A 266 12.64 -6.25 21.11
C LEU A 266 13.71 -5.96 20.04
N PRO A 267 13.49 -5.00 19.13
CA PRO A 267 14.49 -4.53 18.17
C PRO A 267 15.86 -4.23 18.77
N SER A 268 15.88 -3.68 19.99
CA SER A 268 17.10 -3.25 20.69
C SER A 268 17.57 -4.20 21.79
N ALA A 269 16.77 -5.20 22.18
CA ALA A 269 17.06 -6.01 23.37
C ALA A 269 16.37 -7.38 23.35
N TRP A 270 16.99 -8.35 24.01
CA TRP A 270 16.43 -9.68 24.24
C TRP A 270 16.32 -9.90 25.74
N LEU A 271 15.10 -10.07 26.24
CA LEU A 271 14.82 -10.09 27.67
C LEU A 271 14.26 -11.44 28.07
N GLN A 272 14.82 -12.07 29.10
CA GLN A 272 14.18 -13.21 29.74
C GLN A 272 13.15 -12.69 30.74
N ILE A 273 11.88 -12.95 30.48
CA ILE A 273 10.77 -12.53 31.34
C ILE A 273 10.02 -13.76 31.87
N ARG A 274 9.41 -13.60 33.05
CA ARG A 274 8.55 -14.63 33.64
C ARG A 274 7.31 -14.84 32.77
N ARG A 275 6.74 -16.04 32.82
CA ARG A 275 5.61 -16.43 31.96
C ARG A 275 4.33 -15.63 32.23
N ASP A 276 4.07 -15.28 33.49
CA ASP A 276 2.98 -14.38 33.89
C ASP A 276 3.15 -12.98 33.26
N HIS A 277 4.38 -12.46 33.27
CA HIS A 277 4.71 -11.19 32.63
C HIS A 277 4.55 -11.26 31.11
N ALA A 278 5.01 -12.34 30.48
CA ALA A 278 4.79 -12.57 29.05
C ALA A 278 3.29 -12.64 28.70
N ALA A 279 2.45 -13.21 29.57
CA ALA A 279 1.01 -13.24 29.39
C ALA A 279 0.39 -11.83 29.46
N ARG A 280 0.87 -10.95 30.34
CA ARG A 280 0.47 -9.53 30.36
C ARG A 280 0.91 -8.79 29.11
N VAL A 281 2.14 -9.03 28.61
CA VAL A 281 2.58 -8.47 27.32
C VAL A 281 1.65 -8.93 26.19
N CYS A 282 1.29 -10.21 26.12
CA CYS A 282 0.30 -10.71 25.15
C CYS A 282 -1.03 -9.97 25.25
N ALA A 283 -1.58 -9.82 26.46
CA ALA A 283 -2.86 -9.16 26.67
C ALA A 283 -2.84 -7.68 26.25
N ALA A 284 -1.74 -6.96 26.51
CA ALA A 284 -1.57 -5.59 26.05
C ALA A 284 -1.50 -5.52 24.52
N LEU A 285 -0.71 -6.39 23.89
CA LEU A 285 -0.58 -6.47 22.44
C LEU A 285 -1.91 -6.82 21.77
N ASP A 286 -2.67 -7.77 22.30
CA ASP A 286 -3.97 -8.18 21.75
C ASP A 286 -5.00 -7.06 21.85
N THR A 287 -5.03 -6.32 22.96
CA THR A 287 -5.89 -5.14 23.13
C THR A 287 -5.60 -4.08 22.07
N VAL A 288 -4.32 -3.77 21.84
CA VAL A 288 -3.91 -2.82 20.81
C VAL A 288 -4.19 -3.36 19.42
N ALA A 289 -3.95 -4.66 19.18
CA ALA A 289 -4.17 -5.29 17.89
C ALA A 289 -5.63 -5.18 17.43
N HIS A 290 -6.61 -5.39 18.33
CA HIS A 290 -8.02 -5.20 18.00
C HIS A 290 -8.33 -3.77 17.57
N ARG A 291 -7.82 -2.78 18.31
CA ARG A 291 -8.05 -1.36 18.01
C ARG A 291 -7.37 -0.95 16.70
N TYR A 292 -6.16 -1.44 16.47
CA TYR A 292 -5.40 -1.18 15.26
C TYR A 292 -6.07 -1.77 14.02
N VAL A 293 -6.52 -3.03 14.09
CA VAL A 293 -7.23 -3.70 12.99
C VAL A 293 -8.56 -2.99 12.70
N ARG A 294 -9.29 -2.56 13.75
CA ARG A 294 -10.51 -1.77 13.56
C ARG A 294 -10.24 -0.43 12.90
N ALA A 295 -9.19 0.28 13.32
CA ALA A 295 -8.79 1.55 12.73
C ALA A 295 -8.37 1.39 11.25
N MET A 296 -7.58 0.36 10.94
CA MET A 296 -7.24 -0.01 9.56
C MET A 296 -8.47 -0.31 8.72
N ARG A 297 -9.43 -1.08 9.25
CA ARG A 297 -10.68 -1.41 8.54
C ARG A 297 -11.55 -0.17 8.31
N ARG A 298 -11.69 0.71 9.30
CA ARG A 298 -12.38 1.99 9.13
C ARG A 298 -11.73 2.81 8.02
N LEU A 299 -10.40 2.87 8.02
CA LEU A 299 -9.65 3.59 7.00
C LEU A 299 -9.87 2.99 5.59
N GLU A 300 -9.79 1.67 5.46
CA GLU A 300 -9.95 0.96 4.19
C GLU A 300 -11.39 1.07 3.66
N LEU A 301 -12.39 0.84 4.51
CA LEU A 301 -13.79 0.75 4.10
C LEU A 301 -14.46 2.12 4.02
N ASP A 302 -14.31 2.94 5.06
CA ASP A 302 -15.15 4.13 5.24
C ASP A 302 -14.52 5.38 4.62
N VAL A 303 -13.19 5.41 4.49
CA VAL A 303 -12.46 6.59 4.02
C VAL A 303 -11.94 6.35 2.61
N LEU A 304 -11.11 5.33 2.44
CA LEU A 304 -10.43 5.08 1.17
C LEU A 304 -11.35 4.37 0.15
N HIS A 305 -12.44 3.75 0.61
CA HIS A 305 -13.31 2.87 -0.18
C HIS A 305 -12.49 1.85 -0.99
N SER A 306 -11.40 1.38 -0.40
CA SER A 306 -10.31 0.73 -1.10
C SER A 306 -10.30 -0.77 -0.86
N ALA A 307 -11.46 -1.41 -0.69
CA ALA A 307 -11.52 -2.83 -0.34
C ALA A 307 -10.62 -3.67 -1.26
N GLY A 308 -9.47 -4.12 -0.74
CA GLY A 308 -8.47 -4.90 -1.49
C GLY A 308 -7.33 -4.13 -2.19
N ALA A 309 -7.25 -2.81 -2.11
CA ALA A 309 -6.07 -2.07 -2.58
C ALA A 309 -4.91 -2.26 -1.59
N ALA A 310 -3.75 -2.69 -2.09
CA ALA A 310 -2.57 -2.85 -1.25
C ALA A 310 -2.01 -1.48 -0.83
N VAL A 311 -1.66 -1.30 0.44
CA VAL A 311 -0.96 -0.10 0.90
C VAL A 311 0.47 -0.10 0.36
N GLY A 312 0.84 0.93 -0.40
CA GLY A 312 2.17 1.13 -0.94
C GLY A 312 3.13 1.81 0.03
N ALA A 313 4.32 2.17 -0.47
CA ALA A 313 5.28 2.93 0.31
C ALA A 313 4.70 4.30 0.73
N ALA A 314 5.21 4.85 1.85
CA ALA A 314 4.85 6.18 2.36
C ALA A 314 3.35 6.45 2.63
N GLY A 315 2.52 5.39 2.77
CA GLY A 315 1.08 5.55 3.02
C GLY A 315 0.28 5.84 1.74
N THR A 316 0.77 5.38 0.60
CA THR A 316 0.00 5.43 -0.66
C THR A 316 -0.88 4.20 -0.80
N CYS A 317 -1.86 4.23 -1.70
CA CYS A 317 -2.68 3.05 -2.01
C CYS A 317 -2.41 2.59 -3.44
N ARG A 318 -1.93 1.37 -3.63
CA ARG A 318 -1.69 0.79 -4.97
C ARG A 318 -3.02 0.57 -5.68
N LEU A 319 -3.21 1.27 -6.79
CA LEU A 319 -4.40 1.22 -7.62
C LEU A 319 -4.33 0.05 -8.60
N LEU A 320 -3.25 -0.01 -9.39
CA LEU A 320 -3.08 -1.00 -10.44
C LEU A 320 -1.61 -1.12 -10.85
N THR A 321 -1.27 -2.24 -11.47
CA THR A 321 0.08 -2.51 -12.00
C THR A 321 0.04 -2.39 -13.52
N VAL A 322 0.94 -1.61 -14.11
CA VAL A 322 1.06 -1.43 -15.57
C VAL A 322 2.47 -1.70 -16.05
N GLN A 323 2.59 -2.11 -17.31
CA GLN A 323 3.88 -2.14 -17.98
C GLN A 323 4.50 -0.75 -18.03
N ARG A 324 5.83 -0.68 -17.96
CA ARG A 324 6.56 0.60 -18.02
C ARG A 324 6.33 1.36 -19.33
N SER A 325 6.12 0.66 -20.45
CA SER A 325 5.73 1.25 -21.73
C SER A 325 4.43 2.06 -21.62
N LEU A 326 3.40 1.48 -21.01
CA LEU A 326 2.13 2.17 -20.75
C LEU A 326 2.33 3.34 -19.78
N TRP A 327 3.14 3.20 -18.74
CA TRP A 327 3.49 4.31 -17.85
C TRP A 327 4.16 5.48 -18.60
N ARG A 328 5.11 5.19 -19.50
CA ARG A 328 5.73 6.23 -20.35
C ARG A 328 4.70 6.91 -21.26
N ALA A 329 3.76 6.15 -21.83
CA ALA A 329 2.67 6.71 -22.63
C ALA A 329 1.77 7.63 -21.79
N ILE A 330 1.43 7.24 -20.56
CA ILE A 330 0.65 8.07 -19.63
C ILE A 330 1.38 9.38 -19.32
N ASN A 331 2.69 9.33 -19.04
CA ASN A 331 3.47 10.55 -18.80
C ASN A 331 3.53 11.46 -20.02
N ALA A 332 3.81 10.90 -21.21
CA ALA A 332 3.86 11.68 -22.44
C ALA A 332 2.50 12.33 -22.75
N PHE A 333 1.40 11.63 -22.45
CA PHE A 333 0.05 12.15 -22.55
C PHE A 333 -0.21 13.28 -21.55
N ALA A 334 0.22 13.12 -20.29
CA ALA A 334 0.11 14.15 -19.26
C ALA A 334 0.94 15.41 -19.59
N GLU A 335 2.14 15.24 -20.13
CA GLU A 335 3.03 16.33 -20.54
C GLU A 335 2.48 17.14 -21.73
N ALA A 336 1.70 16.49 -22.62
CA ALA A 336 1.01 17.19 -23.70
C ALA A 336 -0.05 18.17 -23.18
N GLY A 337 -0.52 17.99 -21.93
CA GLY A 337 -1.45 18.91 -21.28
C GLY A 337 -2.80 19.04 -21.97
N GLU A 338 -3.18 18.05 -22.79
CA GLU A 338 -4.40 18.08 -23.58
C GLU A 338 -5.64 17.98 -22.67
N GLU A 339 -6.53 18.96 -22.79
CA GLU A 339 -7.82 18.93 -22.12
C GLU A 339 -8.76 17.97 -22.85
N GLN A 340 -9.28 16.99 -22.12
CA GLN A 340 -10.16 15.96 -22.66
C GLN A 340 -11.58 16.15 -22.14
N ARG A 341 -12.57 15.82 -22.96
CA ARG A 341 -13.96 15.74 -22.52
C ARG A 341 -14.27 14.32 -22.05
N GLY A 342 -14.71 14.21 -20.81
CA GLY A 342 -15.22 12.98 -20.22
C GLY A 342 -16.61 12.61 -20.74
N PRO A 343 -17.09 11.39 -20.44
CA PRO A 343 -18.37 10.87 -20.93
C PRO A 343 -19.57 11.72 -20.48
N ALA A 344 -19.47 12.33 -19.29
CA ALA A 344 -20.51 13.18 -18.71
C ALA A 344 -20.40 14.67 -19.14
N GLY A 345 -19.53 14.99 -20.11
CA GLY A 345 -19.29 16.37 -20.56
C GLY A 345 -18.34 17.17 -19.65
N GLU A 346 -17.90 16.60 -18.54
CA GLU A 346 -16.85 17.16 -17.67
C GLU A 346 -15.49 17.18 -18.39
N THR A 347 -14.79 18.30 -18.34
CA THR A 347 -13.44 18.38 -18.90
C THR A 347 -12.43 17.98 -17.85
N TRP A 348 -11.47 17.15 -18.23
CA TRP A 348 -10.37 16.74 -17.35
C TRP A 348 -9.01 16.98 -17.98
N THR A 349 -8.01 17.24 -17.14
CA THR A 349 -6.62 17.43 -17.54
C THR A 349 -5.72 16.66 -16.58
N VAL A 350 -4.67 16.07 -17.13
CA VAL A 350 -3.66 15.31 -16.39
C VAL A 350 -2.37 16.12 -16.40
N MET A 351 -1.78 16.41 -15.22
CA MET A 351 -0.59 17.25 -15.13
C MET A 351 0.42 16.72 -14.09
N GLY A 352 1.72 16.70 -14.42
CA GLY A 352 2.80 16.46 -13.46
C GLY A 352 4.01 15.68 -14.02
N SER A 353 5.17 15.81 -13.35
CA SER A 353 6.46 15.22 -13.79
C SER A 353 7.00 14.07 -12.92
N ARG A 354 6.37 13.79 -11.77
CA ARG A 354 6.75 12.69 -10.85
C ARG A 354 5.56 11.79 -10.51
N GLY A 355 4.61 11.72 -11.41
CA GLY A 355 3.21 11.38 -11.15
C GLY A 355 2.31 12.41 -11.81
N PHE A 356 1.02 12.19 -11.78
CA PHE A 356 0.03 13.09 -12.36
C PHE A 356 -1.12 13.40 -11.41
N GLY A 357 -1.56 14.65 -11.44
CA GLY A 357 -2.82 15.10 -10.85
C GLY A 357 -3.93 15.06 -11.89
N VAL A 358 -5.11 14.61 -11.49
CA VAL A 358 -6.33 14.66 -12.30
C VAL A 358 -7.12 15.89 -11.87
N PHE A 359 -7.32 16.81 -12.80
CA PHE A 359 -8.10 18.02 -12.57
C PHE A 359 -9.38 17.93 -13.37
N THR A 360 -10.52 18.26 -12.76
CA THR A 360 -11.80 18.36 -13.48
C THR A 360 -12.32 19.79 -13.41
N SER A 361 -12.97 20.25 -14.48
CA SER A 361 -13.78 21.46 -14.51
C SER A 361 -15.21 21.10 -14.91
N ALA A 362 -16.17 21.59 -14.11
CA ALA A 362 -17.60 21.54 -14.42
C ALA A 362 -18.07 22.97 -14.70
N GLY A 363 -18.28 23.31 -15.98
CA GLY A 363 -18.68 24.65 -16.40
C GLY A 363 -17.59 25.71 -16.14
N HIS A 364 -17.96 26.81 -15.47
CA HIS A 364 -17.06 27.92 -15.14
C HIS A 364 -16.35 27.78 -13.78
N ALA A 365 -16.53 26.65 -13.07
CA ALA A 365 -15.87 26.43 -11.80
C ALA A 365 -14.34 26.27 -11.99
N PRO A 366 -13.51 26.77 -11.06
CA PRO A 366 -12.07 26.57 -11.09
C PRO A 366 -11.72 25.07 -11.11
N ARG A 367 -10.63 24.72 -11.79
CA ARG A 367 -10.13 23.34 -11.88
C ARG A 367 -9.81 22.82 -10.47
N ALA A 368 -10.51 21.78 -10.05
CA ALA A 368 -10.28 21.12 -8.76
C ALA A 368 -9.42 19.86 -8.97
N LEU A 369 -8.42 19.67 -8.13
CA LEU A 369 -7.63 18.44 -8.08
C LEU A 369 -8.51 17.32 -7.48
N ARG A 370 -8.84 16.32 -8.30
CA ARG A 370 -9.65 15.18 -7.88
C ARG A 370 -8.80 14.04 -7.32
N ALA A 371 -7.68 13.74 -7.95
CA ALA A 371 -6.82 12.65 -7.53
C ALA A 371 -5.37 12.95 -7.86
N ARG A 372 -4.45 12.36 -7.09
CA ARG A 372 -3.03 12.35 -7.42
C ARG A 372 -2.56 10.91 -7.51
N VAL A 373 -1.90 10.58 -8.62
CA VAL A 373 -1.37 9.25 -8.89
C VAL A 373 0.13 9.37 -9.13
N ALA A 374 0.94 8.55 -8.47
CA ALA A 374 2.37 8.50 -8.72
C ALA A 374 2.84 7.06 -8.93
N PRO A 375 3.93 6.85 -9.67
CA PRO A 375 4.50 5.53 -9.86
C PRO A 375 5.26 5.09 -8.60
N GLU A 376 5.14 3.81 -8.26
CA GLU A 376 6.02 3.09 -7.35
C GLU A 376 6.66 1.94 -8.14
N ALA A 377 7.97 1.74 -7.99
CA ALA A 377 8.64 0.65 -8.70
C ALA A 377 8.10 -0.71 -8.22
N GLY A 378 7.63 -1.55 -9.15
CA GLY A 378 7.29 -2.92 -8.84
C GLY A 378 8.56 -3.75 -8.70
N GLY A 379 8.82 -4.27 -7.51
CA GLY A 379 9.91 -5.22 -7.27
C GLY A 379 11.12 -4.68 -6.53
N SER A 380 11.93 -5.63 -6.04
CA SER A 380 13.22 -5.36 -5.42
C SER A 380 14.19 -4.82 -6.47
N VAL A 381 15.01 -3.83 -6.10
CA VAL A 381 16.09 -3.27 -6.95
C VAL A 381 17.03 -4.36 -7.50
N LEU A 382 17.00 -5.56 -6.92
CA LEU A 382 17.82 -6.71 -7.31
C LEU A 382 17.29 -7.49 -8.53
N ASP A 383 16.02 -7.33 -8.93
CA ASP A 383 15.43 -8.04 -10.09
C ASP A 383 15.54 -7.21 -11.39
N ALA A 384 16.70 -6.56 -11.59
CA ALA A 384 16.91 -5.50 -12.57
C ALA A 384 16.97 -5.94 -14.05
N THR A 385 16.63 -7.20 -14.37
CA THR A 385 16.89 -7.75 -15.72
C THR A 385 15.70 -7.76 -16.67
N ASP A 386 14.48 -7.53 -16.21
CA ASP A 386 13.30 -7.42 -17.08
C ASP A 386 12.52 -6.17 -16.70
N ASP A 387 12.18 -5.33 -17.68
CA ASP A 387 11.51 -4.03 -17.55
C ASP A 387 10.36 -4.08 -16.51
N PRO A 388 10.60 -3.72 -15.24
CA PRO A 388 9.67 -4.12 -14.20
C PRO A 388 8.40 -3.29 -14.30
N ASP A 389 7.29 -3.96 -14.05
CA ASP A 389 5.99 -3.32 -13.95
C ASP A 389 6.03 -2.15 -12.95
N VAL A 390 5.21 -1.16 -13.22
CA VAL A 390 5.05 0.04 -12.40
C VAL A 390 3.73 -0.07 -11.65
N HIS A 391 3.76 0.06 -10.33
CA HIS A 391 2.54 0.23 -9.56
C HIS A 391 2.11 1.69 -9.65
N LEU A 392 0.87 1.94 -10.08
CA LEU A 392 0.26 3.26 -9.97
C LEU A 392 -0.36 3.38 -8.59
N CYS A 393 0.09 4.36 -7.81
CA CYS A 393 -0.31 4.54 -6.43
C CYS A 393 -1.11 5.84 -6.27
N TRP A 394 -2.24 5.78 -5.60
CA TRP A 394 -3.01 6.93 -5.16
C TRP A 394 -2.30 7.62 -4.01
N HIS A 395 -2.13 8.93 -4.15
CA HIS A 395 -1.64 9.81 -3.12
C HIS A 395 -2.79 10.67 -2.60
N PRO A 396 -2.97 10.76 -1.27
CA PRO A 396 -3.85 11.77 -0.72
C PRO A 396 -3.35 13.16 -1.19
N PRO A 397 -4.25 14.06 -1.63
CA PRO A 397 -3.90 15.44 -1.91
C PRO A 397 -3.16 16.07 -0.71
N GLU A 398 -2.19 16.94 -0.98
CA GLU A 398 -1.37 17.59 0.07
C GLU A 398 -2.13 18.69 0.84
N HIS A 399 -3.42 18.89 0.57
CA HIS A 399 -4.25 19.81 1.35
C HIS A 399 -4.31 19.34 2.80
N ASP A 400 -4.61 20.29 3.71
CA ASP A 400 -4.65 20.05 5.15
C ASP A 400 -5.28 18.68 5.43
N ARG A 401 -4.48 17.73 5.92
CA ARG A 401 -4.95 16.35 6.07
C ARG A 401 -6.14 16.26 7.01
N ALA A 402 -6.39 17.28 7.82
CA ALA A 402 -7.61 17.43 8.61
C ALA A 402 -8.88 17.48 7.74
N SER A 403 -8.83 18.03 6.51
CA SER A 403 -9.98 18.14 5.60
C SER A 403 -10.17 16.94 4.67
N LEU A 404 -9.23 15.99 4.59
CA LEU A 404 -9.29 14.92 3.58
C LEU A 404 -10.58 14.09 3.68
N GLU A 405 -11.04 13.79 4.90
CA GLU A 405 -12.29 13.04 5.09
C GLU A 405 -13.51 13.86 4.64
N ASP A 406 -13.53 15.15 4.91
CA ASP A 406 -14.59 16.06 4.47
C ASP A 406 -14.56 16.22 2.94
N ASP A 407 -13.37 16.33 2.34
CA ASP A 407 -13.17 16.44 0.90
C ASP A 407 -13.60 15.16 0.17
N LEU A 408 -13.35 13.98 0.75
CA LEU A 408 -13.83 12.70 0.23
C LEU A 408 -15.36 12.61 0.35
N ARG A 409 -15.94 12.96 1.51
CA ARG A 409 -17.39 12.94 1.73
C ARG A 409 -18.14 13.95 0.85
N ALA A 410 -17.55 15.12 0.62
CA ALA A 410 -18.08 16.15 -0.26
C ALA A 410 -17.88 15.83 -1.76
N GLY A 411 -17.18 14.72 -2.07
CA GLY A 411 -16.83 14.35 -3.44
C GLY A 411 -15.94 15.39 -4.12
N HIS A 412 -15.17 16.15 -3.35
CA HIS A 412 -14.16 17.08 -3.85
C HIS A 412 -12.93 16.34 -4.34
N VAL A 413 -12.56 15.27 -3.64
CA VAL A 413 -11.46 14.36 -3.97
C VAL A 413 -12.04 12.98 -4.28
N TRP A 414 -11.48 12.30 -5.27
CA TRP A 414 -11.84 10.91 -5.58
C TRP A 414 -11.21 9.95 -4.57
N THR A 415 -12.02 8.98 -4.18
CA THR A 415 -11.59 7.80 -3.42
C THR A 415 -10.58 6.97 -4.23
N VAL A 416 -9.97 5.98 -3.56
CA VAL A 416 -9.06 5.02 -4.21
C VAL A 416 -9.81 4.24 -5.29
N ALA A 417 -11.02 3.77 -4.99
CA ALA A 417 -11.85 3.02 -5.94
C ALA A 417 -12.29 3.86 -7.15
N GLU A 418 -12.74 5.10 -6.93
CA GLU A 418 -13.11 6.01 -8.03
C GLU A 418 -11.91 6.32 -8.91
N THR A 419 -10.75 6.58 -8.31
CA THR A 419 -9.52 6.83 -9.07
C THR A 419 -9.13 5.59 -9.87
N GLN A 420 -9.17 4.39 -9.27
CA GLN A 420 -8.84 3.15 -9.95
C GLN A 420 -9.79 2.89 -11.14
N ALA A 421 -11.10 3.08 -10.95
CA ALA A 421 -12.10 2.93 -11.99
C ALA A 421 -11.86 3.93 -13.13
N TRP A 422 -11.62 5.20 -12.80
CA TRP A 422 -11.32 6.23 -13.80
C TRP A 422 -10.04 5.92 -14.59
N LEU A 423 -8.98 5.43 -13.93
CA LEU A 423 -7.76 5.02 -14.63
C LEU A 423 -8.03 3.90 -15.65
N ARG A 424 -8.73 2.86 -15.22
CA ARG A 424 -9.03 1.67 -16.04
C ARG A 424 -9.98 1.99 -17.18
N ASP A 425 -11.07 2.70 -16.88
CA ASP A 425 -12.21 2.83 -17.77
C ASP A 425 -12.13 4.10 -18.62
N THR A 426 -11.35 5.10 -18.19
CA THR A 426 -11.23 6.40 -18.89
C THR A 426 -9.81 6.69 -19.35
N LEU A 427 -8.84 6.83 -18.44
CA LEU A 427 -7.51 7.34 -18.80
C LEU A 427 -6.75 6.39 -19.71
N ILE A 428 -6.57 5.13 -19.30
CA ILE A 428 -5.76 4.16 -20.04
C ILE A 428 -6.27 3.98 -21.48
N PRO A 429 -7.58 3.77 -21.73
CA PRO A 429 -8.10 3.71 -23.10
C PRO A 429 -7.82 4.97 -23.93
N HIS A 430 -7.88 6.17 -23.33
CA HIS A 430 -7.57 7.42 -24.03
C HIS A 430 -6.09 7.53 -24.36
N VAL A 431 -5.22 7.21 -23.40
CA VAL A 431 -3.76 7.22 -23.59
C VAL A 431 -3.36 6.25 -24.69
N MET A 432 -3.95 5.06 -24.74
CA MET A 432 -3.68 4.07 -25.79
C MET A 432 -4.07 4.61 -27.17
N ARG A 433 -5.30 5.15 -27.33
CA ARG A 433 -5.73 5.76 -28.61
C ARG A 433 -4.84 6.94 -29.03
N TRP A 434 -4.45 7.77 -28.07
CA TRP A 434 -3.54 8.89 -28.32
C TRP A 434 -2.14 8.42 -28.74
N ALA A 435 -1.61 7.39 -28.09
CA ALA A 435 -0.32 6.80 -28.42
C ALA A 435 -0.34 6.19 -29.83
N ASP A 436 -1.38 5.42 -30.18
CA ASP A 436 -1.55 4.84 -31.51
C ASP A 436 -1.63 5.93 -32.59
N ALA A 437 -2.41 6.99 -32.35
CA ALA A 437 -2.52 8.12 -33.28
C ALA A 437 -1.19 8.85 -33.47
N ARG A 438 -0.42 9.01 -32.38
CA ARG A 438 0.90 9.63 -32.41
C ARG A 438 1.94 8.76 -33.11
N GLU A 439 1.90 7.44 -32.92
CA GLU A 439 2.79 6.52 -33.63
C GLU A 439 2.50 6.54 -35.13
N LEU A 440 1.23 6.52 -35.55
CA LEU A 440 0.83 6.68 -36.95
C LEU A 440 1.31 8.02 -37.53
N PHE A 441 1.28 9.10 -36.74
CA PHE A 441 1.80 10.39 -37.15
C PHE A 441 3.33 10.36 -37.36
N VAL A 442 4.08 9.78 -36.42
CA VAL A 442 5.54 9.61 -36.52
C VAL A 442 5.92 8.73 -37.71
N GLN A 443 5.19 7.65 -37.96
CA GLN A 443 5.39 6.78 -39.11
C GLN A 443 5.13 7.52 -40.43
N ARG A 444 4.07 8.35 -40.51
CA ARG A 444 3.78 9.19 -41.69
C ARG A 444 4.84 10.25 -41.94
N GLU A 445 5.30 10.94 -40.89
CA GLU A 445 6.42 11.88 -41.02
C GLU A 445 7.71 11.20 -41.49
N SER A 446 7.99 10.01 -40.95
CA SER A 446 9.16 9.22 -41.34
C SER A 446 9.07 8.76 -42.80
N MET A 447 7.87 8.41 -43.28
CA MET A 447 7.62 8.09 -44.70
C MET A 447 7.77 9.32 -45.62
N HIS A 448 7.42 10.52 -45.17
CA HIS A 448 7.62 11.76 -45.94
C HIS A 448 9.06 12.25 -45.95
N LYS A 449 9.84 11.92 -44.91
CA LYS A 449 11.28 12.25 -44.81
C LYS A 449 12.19 11.17 -45.42
N ALA A 450 11.67 9.98 -45.75
CA ALA A 450 12.43 8.98 -46.47
C ALA A 450 12.75 9.50 -47.90
N PRO A 451 14.02 9.57 -48.32
CA PRO A 451 14.37 10.00 -49.66
C PRO A 451 13.67 9.10 -50.68
N ARG A 452 13.00 9.70 -51.67
CA ARG A 452 12.41 8.98 -52.80
C ARG A 452 13.52 8.27 -53.57
N LEU A 453 13.86 7.05 -53.16
CA LEU A 453 14.72 6.18 -53.95
C LEU A 453 14.01 5.88 -55.29
N PRO A 454 14.73 5.91 -56.42
CA PRO A 454 14.15 5.65 -57.72
C PRO A 454 13.60 4.21 -57.76
N TRP A 455 12.35 4.09 -58.17
CA TRP A 455 11.61 2.84 -58.25
C TRP A 455 12.25 1.89 -59.27
N HIS A 456 13.13 1.01 -58.82
CA HIS A 456 13.48 -0.19 -59.59
C HIS A 456 12.37 -1.23 -59.41
N ARG A 457 11.68 -1.53 -60.52
CA ARG A 457 10.71 -2.63 -60.65
C ARG A 457 11.34 -3.95 -60.20
N SER A 458 11.06 -4.35 -58.97
CA SER A 458 11.38 -5.69 -58.47
C SER A 458 10.06 -6.45 -58.26
N ARG A 459 10.02 -7.64 -58.84
CA ARG A 459 8.86 -8.53 -58.92
C ARG A 459 8.24 -8.79 -57.54
N VAL A 460 6.92 -8.63 -57.46
CA VAL A 460 6.08 -9.07 -56.33
C VAL A 460 6.10 -10.59 -56.30
N VAL A 461 6.62 -11.17 -55.21
CA VAL A 461 6.39 -12.57 -54.84
C VAL A 461 5.21 -12.60 -53.87
N PRO A 462 4.13 -13.35 -54.12
CA PRO A 462 2.98 -13.40 -53.22
C PRO A 462 3.31 -14.21 -51.97
N ILE A 463 3.16 -13.60 -50.80
CA ILE A 463 3.20 -14.30 -49.50
C ILE A 463 1.84 -14.99 -49.31
N THR A 464 1.83 -16.31 -49.30
CA THR A 464 0.65 -17.12 -48.97
C THR A 464 0.50 -17.21 -47.45
N VAL A 465 -0.56 -16.63 -46.90
CA VAL A 465 -0.92 -16.80 -45.48
C VAL A 465 -1.68 -18.12 -45.32
N ARG A 466 -1.03 -19.13 -44.74
CA ARG A 466 -1.72 -20.36 -44.29
C ARG A 466 -2.54 -20.05 -43.03
N ARG A 467 -3.87 -20.16 -43.12
CA ARG A 467 -4.76 -20.30 -41.96
C ARG A 467 -4.68 -21.75 -41.45
N SER A 468 -4.37 -21.93 -40.17
CA SER A 468 -4.56 -23.22 -39.48
C SER A 468 -6.03 -23.40 -39.03
N PRO A 469 -6.53 -24.65 -38.97
CA PRO A 469 -7.95 -24.94 -38.89
C PRO A 469 -8.53 -24.78 -37.49
N HIS A 470 -9.79 -24.34 -37.44
CA HIS A 470 -10.64 -24.33 -36.25
C HIS A 470 -10.75 -25.73 -35.64
N VAL A 471 -10.43 -25.84 -34.35
CA VAL A 471 -10.85 -26.95 -33.49
C VAL A 471 -12.19 -26.58 -32.87
N SER A 472 -13.24 -27.32 -33.23
CA SER A 472 -14.58 -27.18 -32.67
C SER A 472 -14.59 -27.61 -31.20
N GLN A 473 -14.98 -26.70 -30.30
CA GLN A 473 -15.29 -27.06 -28.90
C GLN A 473 -16.76 -27.51 -28.77
N PRO A 474 -17.07 -28.43 -27.83
CA PRO A 474 -18.41 -28.97 -27.64
C PRO A 474 -19.37 -27.91 -27.05
N THR A 475 -20.61 -27.95 -27.53
CA THR A 475 -21.71 -27.09 -27.10
C THR A 475 -22.03 -27.33 -25.62
N PRO A 476 -22.07 -26.29 -24.76
CA PRO A 476 -22.49 -26.46 -23.37
C PRO A 476 -23.99 -26.76 -23.30
N THR A 477 -24.35 -27.76 -22.50
CA THR A 477 -25.73 -28.10 -22.13
C THR A 477 -26.43 -26.89 -21.52
N LEU A 478 -27.62 -26.57 -22.02
CA LEU A 478 -28.46 -25.46 -21.58
C LEU A 478 -28.71 -25.49 -20.06
N PRO A 479 -28.73 -24.33 -19.37
CA PRO A 479 -29.07 -24.26 -17.95
C PRO A 479 -30.56 -24.60 -17.72
N PRO A 480 -30.94 -25.03 -16.49
CA PRO A 480 -32.31 -25.43 -16.18
C PRO A 480 -33.29 -24.28 -16.38
N ARG A 481 -34.52 -24.63 -16.79
CA ARG A 481 -35.61 -23.66 -16.98
C ARG A 481 -35.97 -23.00 -15.64
N TRP A 482 -36.12 -21.68 -15.70
CA TRP A 482 -36.43 -20.78 -14.58
C TRP A 482 -37.62 -21.22 -13.71
N GLU A 483 -38.60 -21.92 -14.29
CA GLU A 483 -39.76 -22.43 -13.55
C GLU A 483 -39.34 -23.35 -12.37
N SER A 484 -38.31 -24.18 -12.54
CA SER A 484 -37.83 -25.07 -11.48
C SER A 484 -37.16 -24.33 -10.31
N ILE A 485 -36.57 -23.15 -10.56
CA ILE A 485 -35.93 -22.34 -9.52
C ILE A 485 -37.00 -21.61 -8.71
N ARG A 486 -38.01 -21.05 -9.38
CA ARG A 486 -39.11 -20.36 -8.72
C ARG A 486 -39.89 -21.29 -7.78
N ASP A 487 -40.22 -22.49 -8.25
CA ASP A 487 -41.01 -23.45 -7.48
C ASP A 487 -40.27 -23.89 -6.20
N ASP A 488 -38.93 -24.02 -6.26
CA ASP A 488 -38.11 -24.32 -5.07
C ASP A 488 -38.10 -23.16 -4.07
N PHE A 489 -38.05 -21.90 -4.53
CA PHE A 489 -38.10 -20.72 -3.67
C PHE A 489 -39.49 -20.51 -3.04
N GLU A 490 -40.56 -20.85 -3.76
CA GLU A 490 -41.93 -20.83 -3.23
C GLU A 490 -42.13 -21.94 -2.19
N GLN A 491 -41.58 -23.13 -2.40
CA GLN A 491 -41.56 -24.20 -1.39
C GLN A 491 -40.74 -23.81 -0.14
N LEU A 492 -39.60 -23.14 -0.33
CA LEU A 492 -38.80 -22.60 0.77
C LEU A 492 -39.61 -21.56 1.56
N ALA A 493 -40.27 -20.63 0.86
CA ALA A 493 -41.10 -19.60 1.47
C ALA A 493 -42.30 -20.19 2.22
N ALA A 494 -42.90 -21.28 1.74
CA ALA A 494 -43.98 -21.97 2.42
C ALA A 494 -43.53 -22.65 3.74
N CYS A 495 -42.24 -22.91 3.92
CA CYS A 495 -41.68 -23.44 5.16
C CYS A 495 -41.38 -22.35 6.22
N VAL A 496 -41.48 -21.07 5.86
CA VAL A 496 -41.11 -19.91 6.72
C VAL A 496 -42.22 -19.45 7.68
N PRO A 497 -43.53 -19.44 7.34
CA PRO A 497 -44.58 -18.95 8.23
C PRO A 497 -44.67 -19.67 9.58
N THR A 498 -44.26 -20.94 9.64
CA THR A 498 -44.19 -21.73 10.88
C THR A 498 -43.07 -21.29 11.83
N LEU A 499 -42.22 -20.33 11.44
CA LEU A 499 -41.05 -19.89 12.20
C LEU A 499 -41.12 -18.43 12.66
N SER A 500 -42.26 -17.75 12.45
CA SER A 500 -42.34 -16.30 12.58
C SER A 500 -43.43 -15.84 13.55
N GLU A 501 -43.25 -16.13 14.85
CA GLU A 501 -43.65 -15.18 15.92
C GLU A 501 -42.62 -15.24 17.08
N PRO A 502 -42.09 -14.10 17.60
CA PRO A 502 -40.94 -14.12 18.51
C PRO A 502 -41.25 -14.38 19.98
N ALA A 503 -42.52 -14.51 20.38
CA ALA A 503 -42.91 -14.42 21.80
C ALA A 503 -42.99 -15.78 22.52
N GLU A 504 -43.07 -16.91 21.82
CA GLU A 504 -43.15 -18.24 22.45
C GLU A 504 -42.21 -19.24 21.77
N TRP A 505 -40.91 -18.97 21.80
CA TRP A 505 -39.90 -19.95 21.36
C TRP A 505 -39.53 -20.86 22.53
N SER A 506 -40.49 -21.66 22.97
CA SER A 506 -40.17 -22.88 23.71
C SER A 506 -41.07 -24.00 23.21
N ARG A 507 -40.44 -24.96 22.53
CA ARG A 507 -40.95 -26.31 22.22
C ARG A 507 -41.99 -26.37 21.10
N ASP A 508 -41.51 -26.46 19.87
CA ASP A 508 -41.88 -27.49 18.88
C ASP A 508 -41.63 -26.97 17.45
N VAL A 509 -40.41 -27.15 16.97
CA VAL A 509 -40.12 -27.01 15.53
C VAL A 509 -40.66 -28.26 14.84
N ASP A 510 -41.62 -28.11 13.93
CA ASP A 510 -42.19 -29.21 13.14
C ASP A 510 -41.06 -30.03 12.47
N PRO A 511 -40.83 -31.29 12.90
CA PRO A 511 -39.78 -32.14 12.31
C PRO A 511 -39.98 -32.36 10.81
N ALA A 512 -41.22 -32.29 10.32
CA ALA A 512 -41.52 -32.42 8.90
C ALA A 512 -41.06 -31.19 8.10
N ALA A 513 -41.14 -29.99 8.67
CA ALA A 513 -40.60 -28.77 8.06
C ALA A 513 -39.06 -28.83 7.93
N VAL A 514 -38.38 -29.33 8.96
CA VAL A 514 -36.92 -29.56 8.91
C VAL A 514 -36.56 -30.62 7.87
N GLY A 515 -37.35 -31.70 7.76
CA GLY A 515 -37.20 -32.73 6.73
C GLY A 515 -37.34 -32.19 5.30
N ARG A 516 -38.36 -31.35 5.05
CA ARG A 516 -38.58 -30.70 3.74
C ARG A 516 -37.42 -29.76 3.39
N LEU A 517 -36.93 -28.97 4.35
CA LEU A 517 -35.80 -28.07 4.14
C LEU A 517 -34.51 -28.84 3.78
N ARG A 518 -34.24 -29.96 4.47
CA ARG A 518 -33.09 -30.83 4.15
C ARG A 518 -33.19 -31.43 2.76
N ALA A 519 -34.37 -31.92 2.35
CA ALA A 519 -34.59 -32.47 1.02
C ALA A 519 -34.39 -31.42 -0.09
N LEU A 520 -34.87 -30.19 0.13
CA LEU A 520 -34.69 -29.07 -0.79
C LEU A 520 -33.21 -28.72 -0.98
N LEU A 521 -32.47 -28.59 0.13
CA LEU A 521 -31.03 -28.28 0.11
C LEU A 521 -30.19 -29.40 -0.52
N ALA A 522 -30.51 -30.67 -0.24
CA ALA A 522 -29.89 -31.80 -0.91
C ALA A 522 -30.16 -31.79 -2.43
N GLY A 523 -31.37 -31.39 -2.84
CA GLY A 523 -31.73 -31.17 -4.23
C GLY A 523 -30.89 -30.07 -4.90
N TRP A 524 -30.55 -29.00 -4.17
CA TRP A 524 -29.71 -27.90 -4.67
C TRP A 524 -28.24 -28.28 -4.80
N VAL A 525 -27.71 -29.10 -3.88
CA VAL A 525 -26.36 -29.68 -4.00
C VAL A 525 -26.27 -30.62 -5.20
N THR A 526 -27.28 -31.47 -5.40
CA THR A 526 -27.34 -32.42 -6.52
C THR A 526 -27.39 -31.69 -7.86
N ARG A 527 -28.14 -30.59 -7.94
CA ARG A 527 -28.25 -29.70 -9.11
C ARG A 527 -27.04 -28.76 -9.31
N GLY A 528 -26.04 -28.81 -8.43
CA GLY A 528 -24.80 -28.03 -8.56
C GLY A 528 -24.96 -26.54 -8.21
N TRP A 529 -26.06 -26.15 -7.57
CA TRP A 529 -26.33 -24.76 -7.18
C TRP A 529 -25.56 -24.37 -5.91
N ILE A 530 -25.27 -25.35 -5.06
CA ILE A 530 -24.35 -25.21 -3.93
C ILE A 530 -23.05 -25.94 -4.31
N PRO A 531 -21.87 -25.28 -4.22
CA PRO A 531 -20.60 -25.90 -4.56
C PRO A 531 -20.38 -27.17 -3.75
N ARG A 532 -19.97 -28.26 -4.42
CA ARG A 532 -19.66 -29.55 -3.77
C ARG A 532 -18.44 -29.50 -2.82
N THR A 533 -17.75 -28.36 -2.76
CA THR A 533 -16.63 -28.10 -1.85
C THR A 533 -17.06 -27.59 -0.46
N ALA A 534 -18.36 -27.68 -0.13
CA ALA A 534 -18.84 -27.37 1.21
C ALA A 534 -18.20 -28.31 2.25
N GLU A 535 -18.03 -27.80 3.48
CA GLU A 535 -17.31 -28.46 4.58
C GLU A 535 -17.91 -29.86 4.87
N PRO A 536 -17.11 -30.92 5.12
CA PRO A 536 -17.63 -32.28 5.27
C PRO A 536 -18.70 -32.44 6.36
N SER A 537 -18.66 -31.61 7.41
CA SER A 537 -19.68 -31.60 8.46
C SER A 537 -21.05 -31.13 7.94
N PHE A 538 -21.07 -30.22 6.97
CA PHE A 538 -22.29 -29.73 6.30
C PHE A 538 -22.94 -30.82 5.44
N LEU A 539 -22.15 -31.57 4.66
CA LEU A 539 -22.66 -32.68 3.85
C LEU A 539 -23.15 -33.86 4.72
N HIS A 540 -22.48 -34.10 5.85
CA HIS A 540 -22.90 -35.11 6.83
C HIS A 540 -24.20 -34.71 7.56
N ALA A 541 -24.39 -33.42 7.88
CA ALA A 541 -25.63 -32.91 8.48
C ALA A 541 -26.84 -32.97 7.52
N LEU A 542 -26.58 -33.05 6.21
CA LEU A 542 -27.58 -33.25 5.15
C LEU A 542 -27.81 -34.73 4.78
N GLY A 543 -27.06 -35.67 5.35
CA GLY A 543 -27.24 -37.12 5.13
C GLY A 543 -26.71 -37.65 3.79
N ALA A 544 -25.75 -36.98 3.14
CA ALA A 544 -25.21 -37.38 1.84
C ALA A 544 -23.70 -37.68 1.90
N PRO A 545 -23.29 -38.89 2.36
CA PRO A 545 -21.88 -39.19 2.65
C PRO A 545 -21.00 -39.53 1.44
N ASP A 546 -21.55 -39.79 0.24
CA ASP A 546 -20.79 -40.51 -0.82
C ASP A 546 -20.43 -39.69 -2.07
N LEU A 547 -20.22 -38.38 -1.94
CA LEU A 547 -19.98 -37.48 -3.08
C LEU A 547 -18.66 -36.69 -2.97
N SER A 548 -17.53 -37.40 -2.87
CA SER A 548 -16.19 -36.79 -2.96
C SER A 548 -15.36 -37.38 -4.11
N ARG A 549 -15.51 -36.83 -5.33
CA ARG A 549 -14.46 -36.81 -6.38
C ARG A 549 -14.82 -35.93 -7.57
N ALA A 550 -13.78 -35.30 -8.12
CA ALA A 550 -13.69 -34.40 -9.28
C ALA A 550 -14.15 -32.94 -9.07
N GLY A 551 -13.17 -32.04 -9.15
CA GLY A 551 -13.36 -30.59 -9.12
C GLY A 551 -13.73 -30.02 -10.49
N LEU A 552 -14.55 -28.97 -10.47
CA LEU A 552 -14.84 -28.10 -11.60
C LEU A 552 -15.28 -26.71 -11.08
N THR A 553 -14.69 -25.66 -11.65
CA THR A 553 -15.09 -24.25 -11.53
C THR A 553 -16.21 -23.93 -12.51
N LEU A 554 -17.17 -23.09 -12.11
CA LEU A 554 -18.21 -22.57 -13.01
C LEU A 554 -18.33 -21.06 -12.94
N ALA A 555 -18.36 -20.45 -14.14
CA ALA A 555 -18.68 -19.06 -14.44
C ALA A 555 -20.10 -18.97 -15.01
N GLY A 556 -20.79 -17.85 -14.79
CA GLY A 556 -22.02 -17.49 -15.52
C GLY A 556 -23.09 -16.77 -14.68
N THR A 557 -23.54 -15.63 -15.19
CA THR A 557 -24.57 -14.72 -14.65
C THR A 557 -25.99 -15.12 -15.08
N ALA A 558 -26.99 -14.94 -14.20
CA ALA A 558 -28.43 -14.98 -14.54
C ALA A 558 -29.24 -13.89 -13.78
N PRO A 559 -30.37 -13.38 -14.33
CA PRO A 559 -31.01 -12.15 -13.90
C PRO A 559 -32.32 -12.33 -13.07
N ALA A 560 -32.95 -11.19 -12.78
CA ALA A 560 -33.78 -10.87 -11.60
C ALA A 560 -35.25 -11.34 -11.58
N ALA A 561 -35.71 -11.75 -10.39
CA ALA A 561 -36.91 -11.27 -9.69
C ALA A 561 -37.13 -12.05 -8.37
N ALA A 562 -36.83 -11.46 -7.20
CA ALA A 562 -37.37 -11.86 -5.88
C ALA A 562 -36.80 -10.97 -4.75
N SER A 563 -37.38 -9.79 -4.49
CA SER A 563 -36.89 -8.92 -3.39
C SER A 563 -37.66 -9.07 -2.08
N ALA A 564 -38.89 -9.63 -2.10
CA ALA A 564 -39.69 -9.83 -0.89
C ALA A 564 -39.33 -11.15 -0.18
N THR A 565 -39.24 -12.25 -0.94
CA THR A 565 -38.92 -13.59 -0.44
C THR A 565 -37.52 -13.65 0.17
N ALA A 566 -36.54 -13.00 -0.45
CA ALA A 566 -35.16 -12.96 0.07
C ALA A 566 -35.06 -12.25 1.43
N ARG A 567 -35.86 -11.19 1.65
CA ARG A 567 -35.93 -10.48 2.94
C ARG A 567 -36.56 -11.35 4.02
N GLN A 568 -37.59 -12.12 3.68
CA GLN A 568 -38.25 -13.04 4.61
C GLN A 568 -37.34 -14.22 4.99
N VAL A 569 -36.59 -14.78 4.04
CA VAL A 569 -35.60 -15.85 4.30
C VAL A 569 -34.48 -15.35 5.21
N PHE A 570 -33.98 -14.12 5.00
CA PHE A 570 -32.94 -13.53 5.84
C PHE A 570 -33.44 -13.25 7.26
N ALA A 571 -34.67 -12.74 7.40
CA ALA A 571 -35.29 -12.53 8.71
C ALA A 571 -35.50 -13.86 9.45
N ALA A 572 -35.90 -14.93 8.74
CA ALA A 572 -36.08 -16.26 9.31
C ALA A 572 -34.75 -16.90 9.76
N LEU A 573 -33.72 -16.85 8.92
CA LEU A 573 -32.38 -17.35 9.28
C LEU A 573 -31.79 -16.58 10.49
N HIS A 574 -31.96 -15.25 10.51
CA HIS A 574 -31.48 -14.42 11.60
C HIS A 574 -32.27 -14.64 12.91
N ALA A 575 -33.58 -14.94 12.81
CA ALA A 575 -34.40 -15.33 13.95
C ALA A 575 -33.98 -16.71 14.49
N VAL A 576 -33.76 -17.70 13.63
CA VAL A 576 -33.28 -19.05 14.00
C VAL A 576 -31.92 -18.97 14.71
N THR A 577 -30.99 -18.16 14.25
CA THR A 577 -29.70 -17.96 14.94
C THR A 577 -29.83 -17.31 16.31
N ARG A 578 -30.79 -16.38 16.49
CA ARG A 578 -31.03 -15.75 17.81
C ARG A 578 -31.76 -16.66 18.78
N GLY A 579 -32.73 -17.44 18.30
CA GLY A 579 -33.43 -18.43 19.11
C GLY A 579 -32.54 -19.60 19.53
N ALA A 580 -31.65 -20.08 18.66
CA ALA A 580 -30.67 -21.12 19.00
C ALA A 580 -29.69 -20.69 20.11
N ALA A 581 -29.34 -19.40 20.15
CA ALA A 581 -28.51 -18.82 21.21
C ALA A 581 -29.24 -18.71 22.57
N ALA A 582 -30.58 -18.80 22.59
CA ALA A 582 -31.41 -18.63 23.78
C ALA A 582 -31.82 -19.95 24.46
N GLY A 583 -31.33 -21.12 24.01
CA GLY A 583 -31.58 -22.39 24.71
C GLY A 583 -31.41 -23.69 23.94
N ALA A 584 -30.78 -23.71 22.75
CA ALA A 584 -30.52 -24.94 22.02
C ALA A 584 -29.12 -25.52 22.32
N ASP A 585 -28.96 -26.83 22.13
CA ASP A 585 -27.65 -27.51 22.14
C ASP A 585 -26.64 -26.77 21.24
N VAL A 586 -25.42 -26.60 21.75
CA VAL A 586 -24.30 -25.86 21.16
C VAL A 586 -24.03 -26.28 19.72
N THR A 587 -24.28 -27.55 19.39
CA THR A 587 -24.14 -28.11 18.04
C THR A 587 -25.08 -27.46 17.02
N SER A 588 -26.31 -27.14 17.42
CA SER A 588 -27.33 -26.53 16.55
C SER A 588 -27.09 -25.03 16.32
N ALA A 589 -26.64 -24.32 17.36
CA ALA A 589 -26.27 -22.90 17.26
C ALA A 589 -25.02 -22.71 16.37
N ARG A 590 -24.06 -23.64 16.48
CA ARG A 590 -22.88 -23.66 15.62
C ARG A 590 -23.22 -23.95 14.16
N ALA A 591 -24.03 -24.97 13.89
CA ALA A 591 -24.45 -25.31 12.53
C ALA A 591 -25.26 -24.18 11.87
N ALA A 592 -26.13 -23.49 12.62
CA ALA A 592 -26.88 -22.34 12.13
C ALA A 592 -25.97 -21.15 11.77
N ARG A 593 -24.92 -20.92 12.58
CA ARG A 593 -23.94 -19.86 12.33
C ARG A 593 -23.03 -20.20 11.15
N GLU A 594 -22.57 -21.43 11.05
CA GLU A 594 -21.78 -21.92 9.91
C GLU A 594 -22.59 -21.84 8.60
N LEU A 595 -23.89 -22.12 8.64
CA LEU A 595 -24.79 -21.95 7.49
C LEU A 595 -24.94 -20.46 7.09
N ALA A 596 -25.11 -19.56 8.07
CA ALA A 596 -25.21 -18.13 7.82
C ALA A 596 -23.91 -17.58 7.20
N ASP A 597 -22.76 -17.97 7.75
CA ASP A 597 -21.44 -17.57 7.26
C ASP A 597 -21.16 -18.13 5.86
N ALA A 598 -21.62 -19.36 5.56
CA ALA A 598 -21.48 -19.96 4.23
C ALA A 598 -22.36 -19.29 3.16
N LEU A 599 -23.55 -18.81 3.54
CA LEU A 599 -24.50 -18.19 2.60
C LEU A 599 -24.25 -16.68 2.41
N ALA A 600 -23.60 -16.00 3.36
CA ALA A 600 -23.35 -14.56 3.30
C ALA A 600 -22.58 -14.10 2.04
N PRO A 601 -21.52 -14.79 1.56
CA PRO A 601 -20.80 -14.40 0.35
C PRO A 601 -21.61 -14.61 -0.94
N PHE A 602 -22.51 -15.59 -0.96
CA PHE A 602 -23.41 -15.80 -2.10
C PHE A 602 -24.42 -14.66 -2.19
N TYR A 603 -25.05 -14.30 -1.07
CA TYR A 603 -25.99 -13.20 -1.00
C TYR A 603 -25.35 -11.83 -1.28
N ALA A 604 -24.14 -11.58 -0.80
CA ALA A 604 -23.41 -10.35 -1.09
C ALA A 604 -23.19 -10.18 -2.61
N ARG A 605 -22.78 -11.24 -3.30
CA ARG A 605 -22.57 -11.24 -4.76
C ARG A 605 -23.87 -11.14 -5.56
N TRP A 606 -24.94 -11.78 -5.08
CA TRP A 606 -26.28 -11.64 -5.64
C TRP A 606 -26.80 -10.20 -5.51
N TRP A 607 -26.66 -9.60 -4.32
CA TRP A 607 -27.07 -8.22 -4.03
C TRP A 607 -26.28 -7.19 -4.85
N GLU A 608 -24.97 -7.37 -4.97
CA GLU A 608 -24.10 -6.52 -5.77
C GLU A 608 -24.44 -6.58 -7.27
N SER A 609 -24.72 -7.79 -7.78
CA SER A 609 -25.19 -7.98 -9.16
C SER A 609 -26.57 -7.34 -9.39
N HIS A 610 -27.44 -7.36 -8.37
CA HIS A 610 -28.77 -6.74 -8.42
C HIS A 610 -28.71 -5.21 -8.45
N LEU A 611 -27.82 -4.58 -7.66
CA LEU A 611 -27.61 -3.13 -7.67
C LEU A 611 -27.05 -2.66 -9.02
N ARG A 612 -26.07 -3.38 -9.58
CA ARG A 612 -25.49 -3.05 -10.89
C ARG A 612 -26.52 -3.10 -12.03
N ALA A 613 -27.47 -4.04 -11.98
CA ALA A 613 -28.52 -4.14 -12.99
C ALA A 613 -29.57 -3.01 -12.89
N ARG A 614 -29.93 -2.56 -11.67
CA ARG A 614 -30.91 -1.48 -11.47
C ARG A 614 -30.38 -0.08 -11.81
N VAL A 615 -29.10 0.18 -11.52
CA VAL A 615 -28.44 1.45 -11.90
C VAL A 615 -28.41 1.62 -13.42
N TRP A 616 -28.40 0.53 -14.18
CA TRP A 616 -28.35 0.59 -15.65
C TRP A 616 -29.72 0.84 -16.30
N THR A 617 -30.82 0.47 -15.66
CA THR A 617 -32.16 0.59 -16.25
C THR A 617 -32.90 1.90 -15.94
N ASP A 618 -32.67 2.54 -14.78
CA ASP A 618 -33.51 3.67 -14.35
C ASP A 618 -32.85 5.06 -14.39
N GLY A 619 -31.57 5.19 -14.76
CA GLY A 619 -30.96 6.49 -15.05
C GLY A 619 -31.12 7.58 -13.97
N ARG A 620 -31.41 7.18 -12.73
CA ARG A 620 -31.50 8.05 -11.55
C ARG A 620 -30.63 7.45 -10.46
N ARG A 621 -29.80 8.31 -9.86
CA ARG A 621 -28.72 8.01 -8.93
C ARG A 621 -29.16 7.12 -7.76
#